data_AF-A0A946ZLZ3-F1
#
_entry.id   AF-A0A946ZLZ3-F1
#
_cell.length_a   1.000
_cell.length_b   1.000
_cell.length_c   1.000
_cell.angle_alpha   90.00
_cell.angle_beta   90.00
_cell.angle_gamma   90.00
#
_symmetry.space_group_name_H-M   'P 1'
#
loop_
_entity.id
_entity.type
_entity.pdbx_description
1 polymer ?
#
loop_
_entity_poly.entity_id
_entity_poly.type
_entity_poly.pdbx_seq_one_letter_code
_entity_poly.pdbx_strand_id
1 'polypeptide(L)'
;MPTNISINIEHAIYGIKEKCMDVTAQTQAALAGDDITISPKKLGIEDPAPGEIKHFAVKAMITIDNKEPYPFYYIAKDYETIDFIP
;
A
#
# COMPACT_ATOMS: atom_id res chain seq x y z
N MET A 1 -26.26 5.64 -0.69
CA MET A 1 -25.77 4.77 0.40
C MET A 1 -24.25 4.82 0.33
N PRO A 2 -23.50 4.97 1.43
CA PRO A 2 -22.05 4.89 1.36
C PRO A 2 -21.68 3.49 0.87
N THR A 3 -20.86 3.44 -0.18
CA THR A 3 -20.28 2.20 -0.69
C THR A 3 -19.45 1.58 0.42
N ASN A 4 -19.68 0.30 0.76
CA ASN A 4 -18.89 -0.36 1.78
C ASN A 4 -17.64 -0.97 1.14
N ILE A 5 -16.47 -0.46 1.50
CA ILE A 5 -15.21 -0.81 0.86
C ILE A 5 -14.27 -1.38 1.91
N SER A 6 -13.79 -2.59 1.66
CA SER A 6 -12.84 -3.29 2.52
C SER A 6 -11.60 -3.64 1.71
N ILE A 7 -10.44 -3.22 2.21
CA ILE A 7 -9.13 -3.44 1.59
C ILE A 7 -8.32 -4.37 2.50
N ASN A 8 -7.97 -5.54 1.97
CA ASN A 8 -7.12 -6.51 2.65
C ASN A 8 -5.77 -6.62 1.93
N ILE A 9 -4.71 -6.09 2.53
CA ILE A 9 -3.35 -6.14 2.01
C ILE A 9 -2.80 -7.56 2.23
N GLU A 10 -2.57 -8.29 1.14
CA GLU A 10 -1.98 -9.63 1.20
C GLU A 10 -0.46 -9.59 1.25
N HIS A 11 0.14 -8.65 0.53
CA HIS A 11 1.58 -8.49 0.50
C HIS A 11 1.97 -7.07 0.08
N ALA A 12 2.94 -6.46 0.77
CA ALA A 12 3.50 -5.20 0.37
C ALA A 12 5.01 -5.15 0.63
N ILE A 13 5.75 -4.58 -0.32
CA ILE A 13 7.20 -4.37 -0.21
C ILE A 13 7.55 -2.93 -0.51
N TYR A 14 8.56 -2.42 0.18
CA TYR A 14 9.05 -1.05 0.00
C TYR A 14 10.57 -1.00 0.03
N GLY A 15 11.16 -0.22 -0.88
CA GLY A 15 12.59 0.07 -0.90
C GLY A 15 13.18 0.08 -2.29
N ILE A 16 14.45 -0.31 -2.38
CA ILE A 16 15.20 -0.46 -3.64
C ILE A 16 15.59 -1.92 -3.85
N LYS A 17 16.09 -2.26 -5.04
CA LYS A 17 16.41 -3.65 -5.45
C LYS A 17 17.23 -4.44 -4.41
N GLU A 18 18.23 -3.80 -3.80
CA GLU A 18 19.13 -4.44 -2.81
C GLU A 18 18.72 -4.20 -1.36
N LYS A 19 17.82 -3.24 -1.11
CA LYS A 19 17.34 -2.85 0.23
C LYS A 19 15.83 -2.69 0.17
N CYS A 20 15.12 -3.81 0.12
CA CYS A 20 13.68 -3.86 0.24
C CYS A 20 13.27 -4.51 1.55
N MET A 21 12.10 -4.13 2.05
CA MET A 21 11.54 -4.62 3.29
C MET A 21 10.07 -4.95 3.10
N ASP A 22 9.62 -6.01 3.76
CA ASP A 22 8.19 -6.34 3.86
C ASP A 22 7.52 -5.30 4.75
N VAL A 23 6.54 -4.61 4.18
CA VAL A 23 5.75 -3.57 4.83
C VAL A 23 4.27 -3.95 4.89
N THR A 24 3.91 -5.22 4.72
CA THR A 24 2.52 -5.70 4.62
C THR A 24 1.68 -5.24 5.81
N ALA A 25 2.17 -5.47 7.03
CA ALA A 25 1.46 -5.10 8.25
C ALA A 25 1.35 -3.57 8.43
N GLN A 26 2.42 -2.87 8.06
CA GLN A 26 2.51 -1.41 8.13
C GLN A 26 1.57 -0.75 7.13
N THR A 27 1.52 -1.26 5.90
CA THR A 27 0.59 -0.83 4.86
C THR A 27 -0.86 -1.07 5.30
N GLN A 28 -1.18 -2.25 5.83
CA GLN A 28 -2.52 -2.53 6.34
C GLN A 28 -2.94 -1.58 7.47
N ALA A 29 -2.00 -1.23 8.37
CA ALA A 29 -2.26 -0.32 9.48
C ALA A 29 -2.32 1.16 9.05
N ALA A 30 -1.64 1.52 7.96
CA ALA A 30 -1.57 2.88 7.44
C ALA A 30 -2.74 3.25 6.51
N LEU A 31 -3.59 2.29 6.13
CA LEU A 31 -4.81 2.54 5.38
C LEU A 31 -5.73 3.52 6.14
N ALA A 32 -6.03 4.65 5.52
CA ALA A 32 -6.85 5.71 6.09
C ALA A 32 -8.18 5.85 5.34
N GLY A 33 -8.94 4.76 5.25
CA GLY A 33 -10.12 4.68 4.39
C GLY A 33 -9.77 3.92 3.12
N ASP A 34 -9.72 4.63 2.00
CA ASP A 34 -9.50 4.11 0.65
C ASP A 34 -8.16 4.50 0.02
N ASP A 35 -7.40 5.37 0.67
CA ASP A 35 -6.12 5.84 0.18
C ASP A 35 -4.94 5.51 1.12
N ILE A 36 -3.74 5.52 0.54
CA ILE A 36 -2.49 5.47 1.29
C ILE A 36 -1.42 6.33 0.63
N THR A 37 -0.73 7.15 1.41
CA THR A 37 0.48 7.85 0.96
C THR A 37 1.71 7.02 1.24
N ILE A 38 2.45 6.66 0.20
CA ILE A 38 3.67 5.85 0.33
C ILE A 38 4.84 6.72 0.78
N SER A 39 5.25 6.56 2.03
CA SER A 39 6.51 7.11 2.54
C SER A 39 6.95 6.37 3.80
N PRO A 40 8.24 6.39 4.18
CA PRO A 40 8.71 5.68 5.37
C PRO A 40 7.98 6.18 6.64
N LYS A 41 7.78 7.50 6.73
CA LYS A 41 7.09 8.15 7.84
C LYS A 41 5.61 7.73 7.94
N LYS A 42 4.91 7.60 6.81
CA LYS A 42 3.50 7.19 6.78
C LYS A 42 3.33 5.70 7.07
N LEU A 43 4.28 4.89 6.62
CA LEU A 43 4.35 3.46 6.93
C LEU A 43 4.91 3.19 8.35
N GLY A 44 5.42 4.20 9.06
CA GLY A 44 5.98 4.04 10.40
C GLY A 44 7.28 3.22 10.44
N ILE A 45 8.05 3.24 9.36
CA ILE A 45 9.32 2.52 9.21
C ILE A 45 10.50 3.50 9.09
N GLU A 46 11.70 3.00 9.40
CA GLU A 46 12.93 3.69 9.00
C GLU A 46 13.10 3.62 7.48
N ASP A 47 13.69 4.67 6.90
CA ASP A 47 13.94 4.71 5.46
C ASP A 47 15.03 3.67 5.08
N PRO A 48 14.69 2.63 4.28
CA PRO A 48 15.65 1.58 3.92
C PRO A 48 16.78 2.09 3.01
N ALA A 49 16.59 3.21 2.31
CA ALA A 49 17.56 3.79 1.41
C ALA A 49 17.43 5.33 1.37
N PRO A 50 17.98 6.02 2.38
CA PRO A 50 17.97 7.48 2.45
C PRO A 50 18.69 8.11 1.25
N GLY A 51 18.04 9.05 0.58
CA GLY A 51 18.59 9.75 -0.59
C GLY A 51 18.42 9.01 -1.92
N GLU A 52 17.84 7.80 -1.92
CA GLU A 52 17.51 7.05 -3.12
C GLU A 52 16.01 6.98 -3.39
N ILE A 53 15.64 6.91 -4.67
CA ILE A 53 14.25 6.75 -5.10
C ILE A 53 13.81 5.31 -4.83
N LYS A 54 12.92 5.17 -3.85
CA LYS A 54 12.33 3.89 -3.47
C LYS A 54 11.09 3.60 -4.30
N HIS A 55 10.76 2.33 -4.37
CA HIS A 55 9.56 1.83 -5.01
C HIS A 55 8.76 1.03 -3.99
N PHE A 56 7.45 1.05 -4.18
CA PHE A 56 6.49 0.30 -3.40
C PHE A 56 5.74 -0.62 -4.34
N ALA A 57 5.51 -1.85 -3.91
CA ALA A 57 4.63 -2.76 -4.60
C ALA A 57 3.66 -3.38 -3.60
N VAL A 58 2.39 -3.45 -3.98
CA VAL A 58 1.33 -4.02 -3.14
C VAL A 58 0.45 -4.98 -3.93
N LYS A 59 0.06 -6.05 -3.24
CA LYS A 59 -1.02 -6.95 -3.59
C LYS A 59 -2.08 -6.85 -2.51
N ALA A 60 -3.28 -6.49 -2.90
CA ALA A 60 -4.43 -6.40 -2.01
C ALA A 60 -5.64 -7.10 -2.61
N MET A 61 -6.60 -7.47 -1.77
CA MET A 61 -7.94 -7.91 -2.16
C MET A 61 -8.93 -6.83 -1.77
N ILE A 62 -9.65 -6.30 -2.76
CA ILE A 62 -10.64 -5.24 -2.55
C ILE A 62 -12.04 -5.83 -2.65
N THR A 63 -12.86 -5.53 -1.66
CA THR A 63 -14.27 -5.91 -1.59
C THR A 63 -15.11 -4.65 -1.61
N ILE A 64 -16.04 -4.54 -2.55
CA ILE A 64 -16.96 -3.41 -2.69
C ILE A 64 -18.40 -3.93 -2.54
N ASP A 65 -19.17 -3.35 -1.62
CA ASP A 65 -20.56 -3.68 -1.33
C ASP A 65 -20.80 -5.18 -1.07
N ASN A 66 -19.84 -5.84 -0.39
CA ASN A 66 -19.86 -7.28 -0.11
C ASN A 66 -19.96 -8.17 -1.37
N LYS A 67 -19.55 -7.66 -2.54
CA LYS A 67 -19.39 -8.47 -3.75
C LYS A 67 -18.15 -9.35 -3.65
N GLU A 68 -17.95 -10.22 -4.64
CA GLU A 68 -16.75 -11.04 -4.71
C GLU A 68 -15.48 -10.17 -4.66
N PRO A 69 -14.53 -10.46 -3.75
CA PRO A 69 -13.28 -9.74 -3.68
C PRO A 69 -12.48 -9.89 -4.97
N TYR A 70 -11.90 -8.82 -5.47
CA TYR A 70 -11.01 -8.87 -6.63
C TYR A 70 -9.57 -8.51 -6.23
N PRO A 71 -8.56 -9.13 -6.86
CA PRO A 71 -7.18 -8.82 -6.59
C PRO A 71 -6.80 -7.49 -7.23
N PHE A 72 -6.08 -6.68 -6.47
CA PHE A 72 -5.53 -5.40 -6.87
C PHE A 72 -4.00 -5.45 -6.72
N TYR A 73 -3.30 -5.03 -7.77
CA TYR A 73 -1.86 -4.95 -7.79
C TYR A 73 -1.46 -3.55 -8.22
N TYR A 74 -0.57 -2.93 -7.47
CA TYR A 74 -0.09 -1.60 -7.79
C TYR A 74 1.39 -1.45 -7.45
N ILE A 75 2.08 -0.68 -8.28
CA ILE A 75 3.48 -0.30 -8.08
C ILE A 75 3.52 1.22 -8.06
N ALA A 76 4.02 1.78 -6.97
CA ALA A 76 4.11 3.21 -6.73
C ALA A 76 5.56 3.64 -6.53
N LYS A 77 5.85 4.91 -6.78
CA LYS A 77 7.11 5.55 -6.41
C LYS A 77 7.04 6.11 -4.99
N ASP A 78 8.21 6.43 -4.44
CA ASP A 78 8.30 7.15 -3.17
C ASP A 78 7.47 8.45 -3.22
N TYR A 79 6.70 8.71 -2.16
CA TYR A 79 5.77 9.84 -1.98
C TYR A 79 4.52 9.85 -2.87
N GLU A 80 4.25 8.78 -3.60
CA GLU A 80 3.02 8.64 -4.37
C GLU A 80 1.84 8.26 -3.47
N THR A 81 0.68 8.85 -3.71
CA THR A 81 -0.58 8.43 -3.07
C THR A 81 -1.28 7.45 -3.97
N ILE A 82 -1.63 6.29 -3.41
CA ILE A 82 -2.40 5.26 -4.10
C ILE A 82 -3.84 5.41 -3.65
N ASP A 83 -4.74 5.54 -4.62
CA ASP A 83 -6.17 5.37 -4.43
C ASP A 83 -6.51 3.92 -4.81
N PHE A 84 -7.08 3.17 -3.87
CA PHE A 84 -7.49 1.78 -4.12
C PHE A 84 -8.85 1.71 -4.81
N ILE A 85 -9.56 2.82 -4.93
CA ILE A 85 -10.85 2.90 -5.62
C ILE A 85 -10.66 3.63 -6.96
N PRO A 86 -11.23 3.10 -8.06
CA PRO A 86 -11.26 3.78 -9.35
C PRO A 86 -12.33 4.89 -9.44
#